data_AF-A0A1Y6K523-F1
#
_entry.id   AF-A0A1Y6K523-F1
#
_cell.length_a   1.000
_cell.length_b   1.000
_cell.length_c   1.000
_cell.angle_alpha   90.00
_cell.angle_beta   90.00
_cell.angle_gamma   90.00
#
_symmetry.space_group_name_H-M   'P 1'
#
loop_
_entity.id
_entity.type
_entity.pdbx_description
1 polymer ?
#
loop_
_entity_poly.entity_id
_entity_poly.type
_entity_poly.pdbx_seq_one_letter_code
_entity_poly.pdbx_strand_id
1 'polypeptide(L)'
;MKKHKTLSAVILLLSVGLMVSACQFKRAAPKLEWDPSPEAQLIVVSDPIQFPGIKPTYQDESMENYIPEGILFGDGRILWVKYVYKDGITSRFMKQGFLSSEQIQALLQQFADSGFFSWKDQYSGSFIEDGPPAKSITVFLRDYSKSVVVSNAPPPQGFDELFSTIRSGAGVEDQDYRPDRAFLRAYRQFDQWGIDQASQIDSWPAESFGFSLAELESETGIAKGRYVDGKALAFVWQVINANPQQPLVEEEGVWYLLTLQITGLSN
;
A
#
# COMPACT_ATOMS: atom_id res chain seq x y z
N MET A 1 39.80 -83.42 31.61
CA MET A 1 38.94 -82.72 32.60
C MET A 1 37.92 -81.90 31.82
N LYS A 2 36.71 -82.44 31.65
CA LYS A 2 35.45 -82.12 32.36
C LYS A 2 34.80 -80.78 31.91
N LYS A 3 33.69 -80.98 31.20
CA LYS A 3 32.59 -80.11 30.74
C LYS A 3 32.18 -79.04 31.76
N HIS A 4 31.61 -77.92 31.28
CA HIS A 4 30.20 -77.56 31.53
C HIS A 4 29.64 -76.67 30.40
N LYS A 5 28.40 -77.01 30.00
CA LYS A 5 27.52 -76.33 29.03
C LYS A 5 26.58 -75.38 29.79
N THR A 6 26.15 -74.28 29.14
CA THR A 6 24.81 -73.62 29.17
C THR A 6 24.97 -72.26 28.47
N LEU A 7 24.47 -71.96 27.26
CA LEU A 7 23.10 -71.85 26.71
C LEU A 7 22.19 -70.82 27.41
N SER A 8 21.61 -69.92 26.59
CA SER A 8 20.54 -68.91 26.84
C SER A 8 21.07 -67.49 27.15
N ALA A 9 20.60 -66.39 26.55
CA ALA A 9 19.48 -66.14 25.66
C ALA A 9 19.74 -64.87 24.83
N VAL A 10 19.22 -64.87 23.60
CA VAL A 10 19.06 -63.69 22.74
C VAL A 10 18.00 -62.77 23.34
N ILE A 11 18.30 -61.49 23.54
CA ILE A 11 17.30 -60.41 23.43
C ILE A 11 17.89 -59.30 22.57
N LEU A 12 17.34 -59.25 21.36
CA LEU A 12 17.45 -58.22 20.35
C LEU A 12 16.70 -56.98 20.86
N LEU A 13 17.41 -55.93 21.28
CA LEU A 13 16.78 -54.63 21.57
C LEU A 13 16.94 -53.75 20.33
N LEU A 14 15.91 -53.79 19.48
CA LEU A 14 15.62 -52.78 18.47
C LEU A 14 15.55 -51.41 19.16
N SER A 15 16.60 -50.61 19.04
CA SER A 15 16.45 -49.15 19.09
C SER A 15 15.84 -48.72 17.76
N VAL A 16 14.50 -48.76 17.72
CA VAL A 16 13.69 -48.10 16.70
C VAL A 16 14.10 -46.64 16.70
N GLY A 17 14.86 -46.25 15.67
CA GLY A 17 15.04 -44.85 15.32
C GLY A 17 13.66 -44.28 15.04
N LEU A 18 13.13 -43.52 15.98
CA LEU A 18 12.09 -42.56 15.73
C LEU A 18 12.71 -41.48 14.83
N MET A 19 12.81 -41.80 13.53
CA MET A 19 12.67 -40.77 12.51
C MET A 19 11.26 -40.22 12.70
N VAL A 20 11.13 -39.24 13.59
CA VAL A 20 10.04 -38.28 13.50
C VAL A 20 10.33 -37.54 12.21
N SER A 21 9.86 -38.16 11.11
CA SER A 21 9.76 -37.53 9.82
C SER A 21 8.99 -36.26 10.10
N ALA A 22 9.70 -35.14 10.15
CA ALA A 22 9.09 -33.83 10.11
C ALA A 22 8.43 -33.73 8.74
N CYS A 23 7.26 -34.36 8.60
CA CYS A 23 6.18 -33.82 7.81
C CYS A 23 5.83 -32.47 8.46
N GLN A 24 6.72 -31.50 8.29
CA GLN A 24 6.28 -30.14 8.09
C GLN A 24 5.25 -30.28 6.99
N PHE A 25 3.98 -30.12 7.34
CA PHE A 25 2.90 -29.96 6.39
C PHE A 25 3.32 -28.82 5.47
N LYS A 26 4.01 -29.14 4.36
CA LYS A 26 4.21 -28.22 3.25
C LYS A 26 2.79 -27.96 2.79
N ARG A 27 2.23 -26.83 3.22
CA ARG A 27 0.99 -26.30 2.66
C ARG A 27 1.19 -26.37 1.15
N ALA A 28 0.25 -27.03 0.46
CA ALA A 28 0.30 -27.06 -1.00
C ALA A 28 0.41 -25.61 -1.49
N ALA A 29 1.29 -25.37 -2.46
CA ALA A 29 1.44 -24.03 -3.03
C ALA A 29 0.06 -23.55 -3.51
N PRO A 30 -0.31 -22.28 -3.28
CA PRO A 30 -1.60 -21.79 -3.73
C PRO A 30 -1.67 -21.87 -5.26
N LYS A 31 -2.88 -22.10 -5.77
CA LYS A 31 -3.13 -21.97 -7.22
C LYS A 31 -2.99 -20.50 -7.61
N LEU A 32 -2.21 -20.21 -8.63
CA LEU A 32 -1.99 -18.85 -9.13
C LEU A 32 -3.12 -18.39 -10.06
N GLU A 33 -4.36 -18.60 -9.64
CA GLU A 33 -5.56 -18.15 -10.35
C GLU A 33 -6.06 -16.86 -9.70
N TRP A 34 -6.52 -15.89 -10.49
CA TRP A 34 -7.05 -14.62 -10.00
C TRP A 34 -8.43 -14.30 -10.58
N ASP A 35 -9.07 -13.27 -10.03
CA ASP A 35 -10.28 -12.67 -10.59
C ASP A 35 -9.86 -11.61 -11.62
N PRO A 36 -10.21 -11.75 -12.92
CA PRO A 36 -9.80 -10.81 -13.95
C PRO A 36 -10.64 -9.52 -13.99
N SER A 37 -11.55 -9.30 -13.05
CA SER A 37 -12.43 -8.14 -13.04
C SER A 37 -11.66 -6.83 -12.77
N PRO A 38 -12.04 -5.71 -13.41
CA PRO A 38 -11.31 -4.43 -13.31
C PRO A 38 -11.32 -3.79 -11.91
N GLU A 39 -12.26 -4.18 -11.06
CA GLU A 39 -12.38 -3.77 -9.66
C GLU A 39 -11.61 -4.68 -8.69
N ALA A 40 -11.20 -5.88 -9.13
CA ALA A 40 -10.47 -6.81 -8.29
C ALA A 40 -9.02 -6.36 -8.15
N GLN A 41 -8.57 -6.04 -6.92
CA GLN A 41 -7.14 -5.84 -6.67
C GLN A 41 -6.44 -7.20 -6.66
N LEU A 42 -5.33 -7.32 -7.37
CA LEU A 42 -4.53 -8.54 -7.48
C LEU A 42 -3.24 -8.43 -6.64
N ILE A 43 -2.47 -7.35 -6.78
CA ILE A 43 -1.28 -7.10 -5.97
C ILE A 43 -1.31 -5.65 -5.49
N VAL A 44 -1.15 -5.45 -4.18
CA VAL A 44 -1.01 -4.12 -3.57
C VAL A 44 0.31 -4.05 -2.83
N VAL A 45 1.08 -2.99 -3.08
CA VAL A 45 2.26 -2.67 -2.30
C VAL A 45 2.08 -1.32 -1.61
N SER A 46 2.35 -1.29 -0.32
CA SER A 46 2.15 -0.12 0.53
C SER A 46 3.38 0.13 1.40
N ASP A 47 3.83 1.36 1.49
CA ASP A 47 4.91 1.86 2.36
C ASP A 47 4.56 3.26 2.84
N PRO A 48 3.57 3.39 3.74
CA PRO A 48 3.00 4.69 4.02
C PRO A 48 4.01 5.71 4.51
N ILE A 49 5.17 5.32 5.06
CA ILE A 49 6.23 6.22 5.55
C ILE A 49 6.76 7.13 4.44
N GLN A 50 6.63 6.70 3.18
CA GLN A 50 7.04 7.48 2.02
C GLN A 50 6.05 8.61 1.71
N PHE A 51 4.88 8.62 2.33
CA PHE A 51 3.90 9.67 2.14
C PHE A 51 4.42 10.98 2.76
N PRO A 52 4.51 12.07 1.97
CA PRO A 52 5.07 13.32 2.46
C PRO A 52 4.21 13.95 3.56
N GLY A 53 4.84 14.55 4.55
CA GLY A 53 4.14 15.31 5.60
C GLY A 53 3.59 14.48 6.76
N ILE A 54 3.85 13.16 6.79
CA ILE A 54 3.39 12.32 7.89
C ILE A 54 3.87 12.81 9.25
N LYS A 55 2.92 13.00 10.17
CA LYS A 55 3.19 13.23 11.59
C LYS A 55 3.40 11.90 12.34
N PRO A 56 4.20 11.89 13.42
CA PRO A 56 4.49 10.69 14.22
C PRO A 56 3.26 9.95 14.76
N THR A 57 2.13 10.65 14.93
CA THR A 57 0.89 10.07 15.44
C THR A 57 0.04 9.38 14.36
N TYR A 58 0.35 9.55 13.07
CA TYR A 58 -0.37 8.95 11.93
C TYR A 58 -1.88 9.21 11.92
N GLN A 59 -2.33 10.28 12.59
CA GLN A 59 -3.74 10.56 12.87
C GLN A 59 -4.16 11.95 12.39
N ASP A 60 -3.52 12.48 11.34
CA ASP A 60 -4.00 13.70 10.70
C ASP A 60 -4.77 13.42 9.42
N GLU A 61 -5.56 14.41 9.02
CA GLU A 61 -6.48 14.33 7.90
C GLU A 61 -5.73 14.21 6.56
N SER A 62 -4.45 14.60 6.49
CA SER A 62 -3.64 14.49 5.27
C SER A 62 -3.46 13.03 4.84
N MET A 63 -3.53 12.08 5.79
CA MET A 63 -3.47 10.65 5.50
C MET A 63 -4.63 10.14 4.64
N GLU A 64 -5.75 10.87 4.56
CA GLU A 64 -6.83 10.53 3.62
C GLU A 64 -6.40 10.65 2.15
N ASN A 65 -5.32 11.39 1.88
CA ASN A 65 -4.72 11.48 0.55
C ASN A 65 -3.73 10.36 0.25
N TYR A 66 -3.40 9.50 1.21
CA TYR A 66 -2.47 8.40 0.97
C TYR A 66 -3.02 7.43 -0.07
N ILE A 67 -2.20 7.08 -1.05
CA ILE A 67 -2.48 6.08 -2.06
C ILE A 67 -1.32 5.08 -2.02
N PRO A 68 -1.58 3.75 -2.01
CA PRO A 68 -0.55 2.73 -2.10
C PRO A 68 0.42 2.95 -3.26
N GLU A 69 1.69 2.64 -3.03
CA GLU A 69 2.81 2.84 -3.95
C GLU A 69 2.60 2.12 -5.29
N GLY A 70 1.88 1.00 -5.28
CA GLY A 70 1.45 0.32 -6.50
C GLY A 70 0.27 -0.62 -6.26
N ILE A 71 -0.65 -0.65 -7.23
CA ILE A 71 -1.83 -1.50 -7.25
C ILE A 71 -1.96 -2.11 -8.64
N LEU A 72 -1.80 -3.43 -8.75
CA LEU A 72 -2.17 -4.23 -9.92
C LEU A 72 -3.59 -4.75 -9.72
N PHE A 73 -4.45 -4.51 -10.71
CA PHE A 73 -5.82 -5.01 -10.77
C PHE A 73 -5.90 -6.31 -11.60
N GLY A 74 -7.01 -7.03 -11.44
CA GLY A 74 -7.27 -8.31 -12.08
C GLY A 74 -7.31 -8.27 -13.60
N ASP A 75 -7.78 -7.15 -14.17
CA ASP A 75 -7.83 -6.87 -15.60
C ASP A 75 -6.45 -6.53 -16.19
N GLY A 76 -5.41 -6.49 -15.36
CA GLY A 76 -4.04 -6.14 -15.76
C GLY A 76 -3.72 -4.67 -15.68
N ARG A 77 -4.68 -3.80 -15.36
CA ARG A 77 -4.38 -2.39 -15.09
C ARG A 77 -3.47 -2.29 -13.88
N ILE A 78 -2.38 -1.53 -13.99
CA ILE A 78 -1.51 -1.21 -12.86
C ILE A 78 -1.47 0.29 -12.65
N LEU A 79 -1.63 0.73 -11.41
CA LEU A 79 -1.47 2.11 -10.97
C LEU A 79 -0.28 2.19 -10.02
N TRP A 80 0.52 3.24 -10.09
CA TRP A 80 1.63 3.43 -9.15
C TRP A 80 1.98 4.90 -8.95
N VAL A 81 2.61 5.17 -7.81
CA VAL A 81 2.96 6.53 -7.38
C VAL A 81 4.43 6.82 -7.69
N LYS A 82 4.70 8.01 -8.23
CA LYS A 82 6.05 8.57 -8.34
C LYS A 82 6.11 9.87 -7.54
N TYR A 83 6.98 9.90 -6.53
CA TYR A 83 7.30 11.13 -5.82
C TYR A 83 8.52 11.81 -6.44
N VAL A 84 8.46 13.14 -6.57
CA VAL A 84 9.57 13.98 -7.03
C VAL A 84 9.87 15.00 -5.94
N TYR A 85 11.11 14.97 -5.45
CA TYR A 85 11.60 15.85 -4.40
C TYR A 85 12.46 16.95 -5.02
N LYS A 86 12.00 18.20 -4.98
CA LYS A 86 12.72 19.33 -5.57
C LYS A 86 12.51 20.59 -4.72
N ASP A 87 13.61 21.26 -4.38
CA ASP A 87 13.59 22.56 -3.68
C ASP A 87 12.75 22.57 -2.38
N GLY A 88 12.75 21.45 -1.64
CA GLY A 88 11.97 21.29 -0.41
C GLY A 88 10.48 20.94 -0.62
N ILE A 89 9.98 21.01 -1.85
CA ILE A 89 8.63 20.61 -2.23
C ILE A 89 8.65 19.16 -2.70
N THR A 90 7.75 18.35 -2.15
CA THR A 90 7.47 17.02 -2.70
C THR A 90 6.26 17.13 -3.61
N SER A 91 6.39 16.65 -4.85
CA SER A 91 5.24 16.48 -5.75
C SER A 91 4.99 15.00 -5.99
N ARG A 92 3.75 14.66 -6.32
CA ARG A 92 3.28 13.30 -6.56
C ARG A 92 2.73 13.20 -7.98
N PHE A 93 3.06 12.12 -8.67
CA PHE A 93 2.47 11.76 -9.95
C PHE A 93 1.88 10.36 -9.85
N MET A 94 0.64 10.21 -10.28
CA MET A 94 0.05 8.89 -10.47
C MET A 94 0.25 8.45 -11.91
N LYS A 95 0.76 7.23 -12.07
CA LYS A 95 0.96 6.60 -13.36
C LYS A 95 0.03 5.41 -13.50
N GLN A 96 -0.29 5.08 -14.74
CA GLN A 96 -1.03 3.88 -15.10
C GLN A 96 -0.41 3.19 -16.31
N GLY A 97 -0.69 1.90 -16.43
CA GLY A 97 -0.33 1.05 -17.56
C GLY A 97 -1.10 -0.27 -17.50
N PHE A 98 -0.81 -1.18 -18.42
CA PHE A 98 -1.50 -2.47 -18.51
C PHE A 98 -0.52 -3.61 -18.75
N LEU A 99 -0.69 -4.70 -18.00
CA LEU A 99 -0.03 -5.98 -18.21
C LEU A 99 -0.95 -6.91 -18.99
N SER A 100 -0.39 -7.70 -19.90
CA SER A 100 -1.10 -8.83 -20.49
C SER A 100 -1.29 -9.96 -19.46
N SER A 101 -2.22 -10.87 -19.72
CA SER A 101 -2.43 -12.02 -18.84
C SER A 101 -1.17 -12.89 -18.68
N GLU A 102 -0.34 -13.01 -19.72
CA GLU A 102 0.93 -13.72 -19.67
C GLU A 102 1.93 -13.01 -18.75
N GLN A 103 1.99 -11.68 -18.81
CA GLN A 103 2.84 -10.87 -17.92
C GLN A 103 2.38 -10.99 -16.46
N ILE A 104 1.07 -10.98 -16.20
CA ILE A 104 0.51 -11.22 -14.87
C ILE A 104 0.87 -12.62 -14.38
N GLN A 105 0.71 -13.64 -15.21
CA GLN A 105 1.05 -15.02 -14.84
C GLN A 105 2.55 -15.17 -14.52
N ALA A 106 3.42 -14.58 -15.33
CA ALA A 106 4.86 -14.57 -15.08
C ALA A 106 5.21 -13.84 -13.77
N LEU A 107 4.55 -12.72 -13.49
CA LEU A 107 4.73 -11.98 -12.24
C LEU A 107 4.26 -12.79 -11.02
N LEU A 108 3.10 -13.43 -11.08
CA LEU A 108 2.63 -14.32 -10.01
C LEU A 108 3.57 -15.51 -9.80
N GLN A 109 4.14 -16.05 -10.88
CA GLN A 109 5.15 -17.10 -10.80
C GLN A 109 6.43 -16.59 -10.13
N GLN A 110 6.90 -15.38 -10.43
CA GLN A 110 8.04 -14.76 -9.75
C GLN A 110 7.81 -14.63 -8.24
N PHE A 111 6.59 -14.27 -7.82
CA PHE A 111 6.20 -14.25 -6.41
C PHE A 111 6.27 -15.65 -5.78
N ALA A 112 5.76 -16.66 -6.47
CA ALA A 112 5.82 -18.05 -6.01
C ALA A 112 7.27 -18.55 -5.88
N ASP A 113 8.11 -18.28 -6.88
CA ASP A 113 9.51 -18.69 -6.95
C ASP A 113 10.38 -17.98 -5.90
N SER A 114 10.03 -16.74 -5.55
CA SER A 114 10.65 -16.01 -4.43
C SER A 114 10.29 -16.60 -3.07
N GLY A 115 9.33 -17.53 -3.01
CA GLY A 115 8.83 -18.11 -1.78
C GLY A 115 7.84 -17.22 -1.03
N PHE A 116 7.28 -16.19 -1.66
CA PHE A 116 6.37 -15.22 -1.04
C PHE A 116 5.24 -15.88 -0.24
N PHE A 117 4.61 -16.90 -0.82
CA PHE A 117 3.49 -17.61 -0.21
C PHE A 117 3.88 -18.48 1.01
N SER A 118 5.18 -18.66 1.25
CA SER A 118 5.73 -19.39 2.41
C SER A 118 6.32 -18.48 3.49
N TRP A 119 6.51 -17.19 3.21
CA TRP A 119 7.02 -16.23 4.18
C TRP A 119 6.07 -16.07 5.37
N LYS A 120 6.56 -15.53 6.48
CA LYS A 120 5.68 -15.13 7.60
C LYS A 120 4.80 -13.97 7.17
N ASP A 121 3.62 -13.84 7.78
CA ASP A 121 2.75 -12.69 7.53
C ASP A 121 3.39 -11.38 8.04
N GLN A 122 4.22 -11.46 9.08
CA GLN A 122 4.80 -10.29 9.72
C GLN A 122 6.27 -10.51 10.12
N TYR A 123 7.09 -9.51 9.83
CA TYR A 123 8.47 -9.36 10.26
C TYR A 123 8.58 -8.05 11.02
N SER A 124 8.79 -8.13 12.34
CA SER A 124 8.84 -6.95 13.21
C SER A 124 10.09 -6.94 14.07
N GLY A 125 10.73 -5.78 14.18
CA GLY A 125 11.83 -5.51 15.10
C GLY A 125 11.38 -4.75 16.33
N SER A 126 12.35 -4.20 17.07
CA SER A 126 12.07 -3.38 18.25
C SER A 126 11.18 -2.19 17.89
N PHE A 127 10.22 -1.90 18.77
CA PHE A 127 9.39 -0.71 18.67
C PHE A 127 10.27 0.54 18.76
N ILE A 128 10.05 1.48 17.84
CA ILE A 128 10.62 2.82 17.87
C ILE A 128 9.41 3.73 18.08
N GLU A 129 9.50 4.69 18.99
CA GLU A 129 8.36 5.51 19.45
C GLU A 129 7.71 6.32 18.31
N ASP A 130 8.52 6.72 17.32
CA ASP A 130 8.10 7.33 16.04
C ASP A 130 8.20 6.33 14.86
N GLY A 131 8.14 5.03 15.16
CA GLY A 131 8.45 3.96 14.23
C GLY A 131 7.51 3.97 13.03
N PRO A 132 8.04 3.81 11.81
CA PRO A 132 7.28 4.01 10.60
C PRO A 132 6.14 3.02 10.39
N PRO A 133 5.11 3.40 9.62
CA PRO A 133 4.09 2.48 9.17
C PRO A 133 4.74 1.34 8.39
N ALA A 134 4.09 0.19 8.43
CA ALA A 134 4.70 -1.02 7.93
C ALA A 134 4.66 -1.09 6.40
N LYS A 135 5.82 -1.41 5.80
CA LYS A 135 5.92 -1.74 4.38
C LYS A 135 5.27 -3.10 4.15
N SER A 136 4.43 -3.22 3.13
CA SER A 136 3.69 -4.46 2.89
C SER A 136 3.55 -4.78 1.42
N ILE A 137 3.40 -6.08 1.16
CA ILE A 137 2.97 -6.62 -0.13
C ILE A 137 1.79 -7.53 0.16
N THR A 138 0.66 -7.31 -0.51
CA THR A 138 -0.52 -8.16 -0.43
C THR A 138 -0.86 -8.69 -1.82
N VAL A 139 -1.06 -10.00 -1.94
CA VAL A 139 -1.49 -10.68 -3.16
C VAL A 139 -2.84 -11.33 -2.91
N PHE A 140 -3.81 -11.04 -3.76
CA PHE A 140 -5.16 -11.60 -3.75
C PHE A 140 -5.33 -12.54 -4.94
N LEU A 141 -5.33 -13.84 -4.66
CA LEU A 141 -5.70 -14.89 -5.59
C LEU A 141 -7.18 -15.24 -5.39
N ARG A 142 -7.78 -15.96 -6.34
CA ARG A 142 -9.21 -16.27 -6.37
C ARG A 142 -9.72 -16.89 -5.06
N ASP A 143 -8.98 -17.85 -4.51
CA ASP A 143 -9.37 -18.60 -3.31
C ASP A 143 -8.44 -18.34 -2.12
N TYR A 144 -7.50 -17.40 -2.24
CA TYR A 144 -6.44 -17.22 -1.25
C TYR A 144 -5.83 -15.82 -1.30
N SER A 145 -5.65 -15.19 -0.15
CA SER A 145 -4.89 -13.95 -0.04
C SER A 145 -3.68 -14.14 0.87
N LYS A 146 -2.57 -13.48 0.54
CA LYS A 146 -1.37 -13.44 1.37
C LYS A 146 -0.88 -12.01 1.51
N SER A 147 -0.68 -11.57 2.75
CA SER A 147 -0.02 -10.31 3.07
C SER A 147 1.28 -10.59 3.80
N VAL A 148 2.34 -9.87 3.45
CA VAL A 148 3.62 -9.87 4.16
C VAL A 148 3.95 -8.45 4.54
N VAL A 149 4.09 -8.22 5.83
CA VAL A 149 4.28 -6.91 6.46
C VAL A 149 5.65 -6.86 7.12
N VAL A 150 6.42 -5.80 6.85
CA VAL A 150 7.76 -5.57 7.38
C VAL A 150 7.78 -4.24 8.14
N SER A 151 8.17 -4.28 9.41
CA SER A 151 8.29 -3.09 10.26
C SER A 151 9.55 -3.19 11.11
N ASN A 152 10.48 -2.25 10.94
CA ASN A 152 11.70 -2.15 11.75
C ASN A 152 12.55 -3.44 11.80
N ALA A 153 12.47 -4.31 10.79
CA ALA A 153 13.20 -5.57 10.71
C ALA A 153 13.76 -5.79 9.30
N PRO A 154 14.84 -6.59 9.15
CA PRO A 154 15.26 -7.07 7.85
C PRO A 154 14.12 -7.85 7.17
N PRO A 155 13.75 -7.50 5.92
CA PRO A 155 12.73 -8.25 5.19
C PRO A 155 13.25 -9.62 4.74
N PRO A 156 12.37 -10.59 4.40
CA PRO A 156 12.81 -11.83 3.76
C PRO A 156 13.48 -11.56 2.41
N GLN A 157 14.42 -12.42 2.02
CA GLN A 157 15.14 -12.29 0.74
C GLN A 157 14.15 -12.24 -0.44
N GLY A 158 14.31 -11.27 -1.33
CA GLY A 158 13.44 -11.04 -2.50
C GLY A 158 12.27 -10.09 -2.25
N PHE A 159 11.94 -9.76 -1.00
CA PHE A 159 10.83 -8.86 -0.68
C PHE A 159 10.96 -7.49 -1.36
N ASP A 160 12.13 -6.84 -1.24
CA ASP A 160 12.34 -5.51 -1.81
C ASP A 160 12.32 -5.51 -3.35
N GLU A 161 12.72 -6.62 -3.98
CA GLU A 161 12.65 -6.78 -5.43
C GLU A 161 11.20 -6.89 -5.91
N LEU A 162 10.39 -7.74 -5.26
CA LEU A 162 8.96 -7.85 -5.55
C LEU A 162 8.24 -6.51 -5.31
N PHE A 163 8.51 -5.87 -4.17
CA PHE A 163 7.96 -4.56 -3.85
C PHE A 163 8.35 -3.51 -4.91
N SER A 164 9.63 -3.45 -5.28
CA SER A 164 10.11 -2.48 -6.25
C SER A 164 9.58 -2.74 -7.65
N THR A 165 9.33 -4.00 -8.01
CA THR A 165 8.70 -4.37 -9.28
C THR A 165 7.31 -3.73 -9.37
N ILE A 166 6.46 -3.91 -8.36
CA ILE A 166 5.09 -3.35 -8.39
C ILE A 166 5.11 -1.82 -8.28
N ARG A 167 5.90 -1.24 -7.36
CA ARG A 167 5.93 0.23 -7.18
C ARG A 167 6.44 0.99 -8.41
N SER A 168 7.12 0.31 -9.32
CA SER A 168 7.67 0.91 -10.55
C SER A 168 6.80 0.67 -11.79
N GLY A 169 5.61 0.08 -11.62
CA GLY A 169 4.70 -0.24 -12.71
C GLY A 169 5.01 -1.58 -13.40
N ALA A 170 5.82 -2.44 -12.81
CA ALA A 170 6.18 -3.76 -13.36
C ALA A 170 6.77 -3.72 -14.78
N GLY A 171 7.44 -2.61 -15.14
CA GLY A 171 8.14 -2.46 -16.42
C GLY A 171 7.27 -2.14 -17.64
N VAL A 172 5.98 -1.83 -17.45
CA VAL A 172 5.10 -1.40 -18.55
C VAL A 172 5.33 0.07 -18.91
N GLU A 173 4.90 0.47 -20.11
CA GLU A 173 4.87 1.87 -20.52
C GLU A 173 3.90 2.67 -19.63
N ASP A 174 4.28 3.91 -19.31
CA ASP A 174 3.53 4.75 -18.39
C ASP A 174 2.74 5.86 -19.09
N GLN A 175 1.55 6.13 -18.56
CA GLN A 175 0.77 7.31 -18.87
C GLN A 175 0.26 7.93 -17.58
N ASP A 176 -0.04 9.23 -17.60
CA ASP A 176 -0.60 9.90 -16.43
C ASP A 176 -1.98 9.34 -16.10
N TYR A 177 -2.22 9.11 -14.81
CA TYR A 177 -3.52 8.74 -14.28
C TYR A 177 -4.20 9.93 -13.63
N ARG A 178 -5.51 10.04 -13.87
CA ARG A 178 -6.41 10.96 -13.17
C ARG A 178 -7.72 10.23 -12.89
N PRO A 179 -8.30 10.37 -11.68
CA PRO A 179 -9.62 9.84 -11.40
C PRO A 179 -10.70 10.63 -12.14
N ASP A 180 -11.79 9.97 -12.53
CA ASP A 180 -12.97 10.64 -13.10
C ASP A 180 -13.91 11.18 -12.02
N ARG A 181 -13.85 10.61 -10.82
CA ARG A 181 -14.66 11.01 -9.66
C ARG A 181 -13.92 10.71 -8.36
N ALA A 182 -14.06 11.59 -7.37
CA ALA A 182 -13.53 11.38 -6.03
C ALA A 182 -14.43 12.03 -4.97
N PHE A 183 -14.32 11.59 -3.72
CA PHE A 183 -15.00 12.21 -2.59
C PHE A 183 -14.07 13.25 -1.96
N LEU A 184 -14.44 14.52 -2.08
CA LEU A 184 -13.73 15.68 -1.55
C LEU A 184 -14.17 15.97 -0.12
N ARG A 185 -13.20 16.20 0.76
CA ARG A 185 -13.41 16.87 2.04
C ARG A 185 -12.45 18.05 2.17
N ALA A 186 -12.86 19.03 2.98
CA ALA A 186 -12.09 20.21 3.28
C ALA A 186 -12.03 20.40 4.80
N TYR A 187 -10.82 20.58 5.32
CA TYR A 187 -10.58 20.75 6.74
C TYR A 187 -10.01 22.12 7.01
N ARG A 188 -10.79 22.96 7.67
CA ARG A 188 -10.37 24.31 8.04
C ARG A 188 -9.12 24.25 8.92
N GLN A 189 -8.12 25.02 8.54
CA GLN A 189 -6.87 25.15 9.28
C GLN A 189 -6.94 26.39 10.17
N PHE A 190 -6.75 26.20 11.47
CA PHE A 190 -6.78 27.29 12.47
C PHE A 190 -5.38 27.83 12.79
N ASP A 191 -4.35 27.01 12.60
CA ASP A 191 -2.96 27.37 12.85
C ASP A 191 -2.17 27.45 11.53
N GLN A 192 -1.58 28.60 11.25
CA GLN A 192 -0.70 28.81 10.09
C GLN A 192 0.75 28.39 10.36
N TRP A 193 0.99 27.68 11.47
CA TRP A 193 2.33 27.33 11.94
C TRP A 193 2.97 26.29 11.03
N GLY A 194 4.17 26.60 10.51
CA GLY A 194 4.95 25.68 9.68
C GLY A 194 4.64 25.72 8.18
N ILE A 195 3.87 26.71 7.71
CA ILE A 195 3.78 27.02 6.29
C ILE A 195 4.99 27.90 5.95
N ASP A 196 5.94 27.34 5.19
CA ASP A 196 6.98 28.16 4.59
C ASP A 196 6.32 29.25 3.76
N GLN A 197 6.59 30.51 4.09
CA GLN A 197 6.06 31.72 3.44
C GLN A 197 6.29 31.76 1.91
N ALA A 198 7.07 30.83 1.37
CA ALA A 198 7.38 30.69 -0.06
C ALA A 198 6.34 29.87 -0.85
N SER A 199 5.40 29.17 -0.20
CA SER A 199 4.41 28.34 -0.89
C SER A 199 3.23 29.20 -1.36
N GLN A 200 3.07 29.39 -2.66
CA GLN A 200 1.88 30.03 -3.22
C GLN A 200 0.65 29.15 -2.91
N ILE A 201 -0.30 29.69 -2.15
CA ILE A 201 -1.57 29.02 -1.84
C ILE A 201 -2.56 29.39 -2.93
N ASP A 202 -3.15 28.38 -3.58
CA ASP A 202 -4.15 28.59 -4.62
C ASP A 202 -5.49 29.04 -4.01
N SER A 203 -6.19 29.95 -4.68
CA SER A 203 -7.54 30.37 -4.27
C SER A 203 -8.58 29.37 -4.77
N TRP A 204 -9.54 29.00 -3.92
CA TRP A 204 -10.69 28.16 -4.26
C TRP A 204 -11.70 28.95 -5.13
N PRO A 205 -11.96 28.54 -6.37
CA PRO A 205 -12.85 29.26 -7.27
C PRO A 205 -14.32 28.81 -7.09
N ALA A 206 -14.90 29.14 -5.94
CA ALA A 206 -16.24 28.71 -5.51
C ALA A 206 -17.33 28.94 -6.58
N GLU A 207 -17.37 30.12 -7.19
CA GLU A 207 -18.36 30.46 -8.23
C GLU A 207 -18.24 29.55 -9.46
N SER A 208 -17.01 29.21 -9.85
CA SER A 208 -16.75 28.35 -11.02
C SER A 208 -17.07 26.88 -10.75
N PHE A 209 -16.94 26.45 -9.50
CA PHE A 209 -17.23 25.07 -9.08
C PHE A 209 -18.66 24.89 -8.58
N GLY A 210 -19.37 25.98 -8.29
CA GLY A 210 -20.76 26.00 -7.85
C GLY A 210 -20.97 25.62 -6.38
N PHE A 211 -19.93 25.69 -5.55
CA PHE A 211 -20.02 25.46 -4.10
C PHE A 211 -18.83 26.03 -3.33
N SER A 212 -19.09 26.38 -2.07
CA SER A 212 -18.07 26.80 -1.11
C SER A 212 -17.48 25.61 -0.33
N LEU A 213 -16.21 25.68 0.07
CA LEU A 213 -15.59 24.69 0.95
C LEU A 213 -16.18 24.74 2.36
N ALA A 214 -16.69 25.89 2.80
CA ALA A 214 -17.42 26.01 4.06
C ALA A 214 -18.66 25.10 4.12
N GLU A 215 -19.27 24.76 2.97
CA GLU A 215 -20.39 23.79 2.90
C GLU A 215 -19.96 22.36 3.26
N LEU A 216 -18.66 22.06 3.17
CA LEU A 216 -18.08 20.75 3.45
C LEU A 216 -17.63 20.59 4.91
N GLU A 217 -17.75 21.66 5.70
CA GLU A 217 -17.45 21.60 7.13
C GLU A 217 -18.51 20.78 7.88
N SER A 218 -18.05 20.03 8.87
CA SER A 218 -18.93 19.32 9.79
C SER A 218 -19.02 20.03 11.13
N GLU A 219 -20.19 20.56 11.45
CA GLU A 219 -20.51 21.08 12.79
C GLU A 219 -20.58 19.97 13.87
N THR A 220 -20.69 18.70 13.47
CA THR A 220 -20.96 17.56 14.38
C THR A 220 -19.81 16.55 14.49
N GLY A 221 -18.60 16.90 14.01
CA GLY A 221 -17.44 15.98 13.99
C GLY A 221 -17.48 14.81 12.99
N ILE A 222 -18.46 14.76 12.06
CA ILE A 222 -18.52 13.80 10.94
C ILE A 222 -18.38 14.59 9.63
N ALA A 223 -17.16 14.68 9.09
CA ALA A 223 -16.82 15.48 7.90
C ALA A 223 -17.88 15.38 6.78
N LYS A 224 -18.48 16.52 6.38
CA LYS A 224 -19.42 16.59 5.25
C LYS A 224 -18.62 16.65 3.95
N GLY A 225 -18.24 15.51 3.39
CA GLY A 225 -17.63 15.50 2.06
C GLY A 225 -18.65 15.56 0.93
N ARG A 226 -18.18 15.79 -0.30
CA ARG A 226 -18.98 15.75 -1.53
C ARG A 226 -18.23 15.02 -2.63
N TYR A 227 -18.95 14.23 -3.43
CA TYR A 227 -18.38 13.72 -4.67
C TYR A 227 -18.19 14.84 -5.69
N VAL A 228 -16.97 14.97 -6.20
CA VAL A 228 -16.60 15.93 -7.24
C VAL A 228 -16.11 15.21 -8.49
N ASP A 229 -16.31 15.86 -9.62
CA ASP A 229 -15.85 15.46 -10.95
C ASP A 229 -15.46 16.71 -11.76
N GLY A 230 -15.08 16.52 -13.03
CA GLY A 230 -14.82 17.61 -13.96
C GLY A 230 -13.77 18.61 -13.48
N LYS A 231 -14.09 19.91 -13.55
CA LYS A 231 -13.15 21.00 -13.25
C LYS A 231 -12.73 21.06 -11.78
N ALA A 232 -13.68 20.82 -10.87
CA ALA A 232 -13.39 20.83 -9.44
C ALA A 232 -12.42 19.70 -9.08
N LEU A 233 -12.68 18.48 -9.58
CA LEU A 233 -11.77 17.36 -9.38
C LEU A 233 -10.38 17.62 -10.00
N ALA A 234 -10.33 18.14 -11.23
CA ALA A 234 -9.05 18.43 -11.88
C ALA A 234 -8.20 19.43 -11.08
N PHE A 235 -8.83 20.46 -10.51
CA PHE A 235 -8.15 21.45 -9.68
C PHE A 235 -7.66 20.84 -8.36
N VAL A 236 -8.52 20.15 -7.62
CA VAL A 236 -8.13 19.52 -6.36
C VAL A 236 -7.02 18.48 -6.59
N TRP A 237 -7.13 17.69 -7.66
CA TRP A 237 -6.11 16.72 -8.05
C TRP A 237 -4.76 17.40 -8.31
N GLN A 238 -4.75 18.56 -8.95
CA GLN A 238 -3.53 19.35 -9.14
C GLN A 238 -2.95 19.82 -7.81
N VAL A 239 -3.75 20.43 -6.94
CA VAL A 239 -3.29 20.94 -5.64
C VAL A 239 -2.68 19.82 -4.80
N ILE A 240 -3.38 18.69 -4.65
CA ILE A 240 -2.91 17.55 -3.86
C ILE A 240 -1.63 16.94 -4.39
N ASN A 241 -1.49 16.87 -5.71
CA ASN A 241 -0.29 16.29 -6.31
C ASN A 241 0.88 17.26 -6.40
N ALA A 242 0.63 18.58 -6.39
CA ALA A 242 1.69 19.59 -6.33
C ALA A 242 2.36 19.63 -4.94
N ASN A 243 1.57 19.44 -3.88
CA ASN A 243 2.07 19.39 -2.50
C ASN A 243 1.20 18.43 -1.65
N PRO A 244 1.49 17.10 -1.67
CA PRO A 244 0.72 16.11 -0.91
C PRO A 244 0.92 16.23 0.60
N GLN A 245 1.99 16.90 1.05
CA GLN A 245 2.26 17.17 2.46
C GLN A 245 1.29 18.21 3.04
N GLN A 246 0.97 19.25 2.28
CA GLN A 246 0.09 20.34 2.70
C GLN A 246 -0.72 20.87 1.50
N PRO A 247 -1.74 20.12 1.04
CA PRO A 247 -2.59 20.53 -0.07
C PRO A 247 -3.60 21.59 0.36
N LEU A 248 -3.11 22.82 0.51
CA LEU A 248 -3.87 23.95 1.03
C LEU A 248 -4.45 24.81 -0.09
N VAL A 249 -5.66 25.31 0.14
CA VAL A 249 -6.28 26.37 -0.66
C VAL A 249 -6.89 27.43 0.25
N GLU A 250 -7.07 28.62 -0.28
CA GLU A 250 -7.72 29.73 0.40
C GLU A 250 -9.11 30.01 -0.19
N GLU A 251 -10.12 30.17 0.66
CA GLU A 251 -11.43 30.72 0.30
C GLU A 251 -11.81 31.83 1.29
N GLU A 252 -12.04 33.04 0.79
CA GLU A 252 -12.47 34.20 1.60
C GLU A 252 -11.60 34.45 2.85
N GLY A 253 -10.28 34.31 2.73
CA GLY A 253 -9.33 34.48 3.84
C GLY A 253 -9.24 33.28 4.80
N VAL A 254 -9.94 32.18 4.53
CA VAL A 254 -9.89 30.94 5.32
C VAL A 254 -9.08 29.88 4.56
N TRP A 255 -8.17 29.21 5.26
CA TRP A 255 -7.37 28.12 4.68
C TRP A 255 -8.00 26.76 4.94
N TYR A 256 -8.04 25.95 3.89
CA TYR A 256 -8.56 24.60 3.92
C TYR A 256 -7.50 23.61 3.45
N LEU A 257 -7.31 22.54 4.22
CA LEU A 257 -6.62 21.34 3.78
C LEU A 257 -7.59 20.49 2.96
N LEU A 258 -7.22 20.19 1.72
CA LEU A 258 -8.02 19.38 0.82
C LEU A 258 -7.65 17.92 0.89
N THR A 259 -8.65 17.05 0.91
CA THR A 259 -8.47 15.60 0.83
C THR A 259 -9.37 14.98 -0.24
N LEU A 260 -8.88 13.94 -0.92
CA LEU A 260 -9.61 13.18 -1.91
C LEU A 260 -9.57 11.68 -1.60
N GLN A 261 -10.74 11.11 -1.36
CA GLN A 261 -10.92 9.66 -1.32
C GLN A 261 -11.34 9.16 -2.71
N ILE A 262 -10.53 8.30 -3.32
CA ILE A 262 -10.79 7.71 -4.63
C ILE A 262 -11.16 6.25 -4.40
N THR A 263 -12.38 5.89 -4.81
CA THR A 263 -12.92 4.54 -4.64
C THR A 263 -11.95 3.50 -5.20
N GLY A 264 -11.57 2.54 -4.36
CA GLY A 264 -10.66 1.45 -4.71
C GLY A 264 -9.17 1.79 -4.70
N LEU A 265 -8.78 3.04 -4.40
CA LEU A 265 -7.38 3.49 -4.32
C LEU A 265 -6.97 4.06 -2.96
N SER A 266 -7.85 4.79 -2.29
CA SER A 266 -7.61 5.34 -0.95
C SER A 266 -8.77 5.00 0.00
N ASN A 267 -8.46 5.00 1.30
CA ASN A 267 -9.38 4.65 2.38
C ASN A 267 -10.11 5.88 2.94
#